data_AF-A0A833YT70-F1
#
_entry.id   AF-A0A833YT70-F1
#
_cell.length_a   1.000
_cell.length_b   1.000
_cell.length_c   1.000
_cell.angle_alpha   90.00
_cell.angle_beta   90.00
_cell.angle_gamma   90.00
#
_symmetry.space_group_name_H-M   'P 1'
#
loop_
_entity.id
_entity.type
_entity.pdbx_description
1 polymer ?
#
loop_
_entity_poly.entity_id
_entity_poly.type
_entity_poly.pdbx_seq_one_letter_code
_entity_poly.pdbx_strand_id
1 'polypeptide(L)'
;MRGTSLNTLEINLDETSGQIAQTLFFLTCLPGGVSLVEQLFQDPRLSQSKQALEGLRDLKLLYEYLTLFGIAEKISFDLSLARGLDYYTGVIYEAVLLQSPAEAEEEPLNVGSVAAGGRYDELVGMFNPKGHKVPCVGLSIGVERIFSIVEQRMKTFGEKIRTTETQVFVATPQKNFLQERLKLIAELWDAGIKVW
;
A
#
# COMPACT_ATOMS: atom_id res chain seq x y z
N MET A 1 -2.87 -33.84 -27.53
CA MET A 1 -3.65 -34.68 -26.60
C MET A 1 -2.93 -34.74 -25.26
N ARG A 2 -3.45 -34.00 -24.28
CA ARG A 2 -3.56 -34.29 -22.84
C ARG A 2 -3.95 -32.97 -22.17
N GLY A 3 -5.25 -32.80 -21.99
CA GLY A 3 -5.82 -31.67 -21.27
C GLY A 3 -5.60 -31.85 -19.78
N THR A 4 -5.03 -30.84 -19.14
CA THR A 4 -4.89 -30.76 -17.69
C THR A 4 -6.13 -30.05 -17.17
N SER A 5 -6.87 -30.73 -16.30
CA SER A 5 -8.11 -30.26 -15.68
C SER A 5 -7.85 -28.99 -14.87
N LEU A 6 -8.40 -27.86 -15.34
CA LEU A 6 -8.66 -26.69 -14.53
C LEU A 6 -9.71 -27.09 -13.49
N ASN A 7 -9.30 -27.20 -12.22
CA ASN A 7 -10.27 -27.22 -11.12
C ASN A 7 -10.74 -25.79 -10.88
N THR A 8 -11.51 -25.28 -11.83
CA THR A 8 -12.40 -24.14 -11.60
C THR A 8 -13.44 -24.62 -10.60
N LEU A 9 -13.58 -23.94 -9.47
CA LEU A 9 -14.77 -24.08 -8.62
C LEU A 9 -15.95 -23.52 -9.42
N GLU A 10 -16.53 -24.35 -10.31
CA GLU A 10 -17.87 -24.11 -10.83
C GLU A 10 -18.84 -24.33 -9.68
N ILE A 11 -19.10 -23.25 -8.93
CA ILE A 11 -20.19 -23.23 -7.98
C ILE A 11 -21.47 -23.18 -8.81
N ASN A 12 -22.16 -24.31 -8.86
CA ASN A 12 -23.43 -24.46 -9.56
C ASN A 12 -24.47 -23.54 -8.90
N LEU A 13 -24.87 -22.48 -9.61
CA LEU A 13 -25.75 -21.42 -9.11
C LEU A 13 -27.21 -21.75 -9.40
N ASP A 14 -27.78 -22.73 -8.70
CA ASP A 14 -29.23 -22.91 -8.61
C ASP A 14 -29.65 -23.01 -7.13
N GLU A 15 -30.59 -22.15 -6.73
CA GLU A 15 -31.23 -21.95 -5.41
C GLU A 15 -30.35 -21.65 -4.17
N THR A 16 -29.06 -22.04 -4.20
CA THR A 16 -28.09 -21.91 -3.09
C THR A 16 -27.42 -20.53 -3.02
N SER A 17 -27.58 -19.74 -4.09
CA SER A 17 -26.92 -18.45 -4.32
C SER A 17 -27.32 -17.37 -3.31
N GLY A 18 -28.57 -17.38 -2.82
CA GLY A 18 -29.04 -16.44 -1.80
C GLY A 18 -28.37 -16.64 -0.43
N GLN A 19 -28.26 -17.89 0.03
CA GLN A 19 -27.60 -18.22 1.31
C GLN A 19 -26.08 -18.05 1.23
N ILE A 20 -25.46 -18.36 0.09
CA ILE A 20 -24.03 -18.14 -0.14
C ILE A 20 -23.71 -16.64 -0.15
N ALA A 21 -24.49 -15.82 -0.88
CA ALA A 21 -24.29 -14.38 -0.91
C ALA A 21 -24.48 -13.75 0.46
N GLN A 22 -25.48 -14.20 1.23
CA GLN A 22 -25.74 -13.71 2.59
C GLN A 22 -24.65 -14.12 3.58
N THR A 23 -24.08 -15.33 3.42
CA THR A 23 -22.94 -15.80 4.22
C THR A 23 -21.65 -15.06 3.86
N LEU A 24 -21.40 -14.84 2.57
CA LEU A 24 -20.25 -14.07 2.09
C LEU A 24 -20.34 -12.62 2.58
N PHE A 25 -21.51 -12.00 2.44
CA PHE A 25 -21.81 -10.66 2.93
C PHE A 25 -21.58 -10.57 4.45
N PHE A 26 -22.09 -11.53 5.22
CA PHE A 26 -21.87 -11.59 6.66
C PHE A 26 -20.38 -11.62 7.03
N LEU A 27 -19.57 -12.45 6.34
CA LEU A 27 -18.13 -12.55 6.58
C LEU A 27 -17.38 -11.26 6.17
N THR A 28 -17.77 -10.63 5.06
CA THR A 28 -17.15 -9.38 4.58
C THR A 28 -17.51 -8.15 5.40
N CYS A 29 -18.60 -8.22 6.17
CA CYS A 29 -19.07 -7.11 7.01
C CYS A 29 -18.57 -7.18 8.45
N LEU A 30 -17.66 -8.10 8.80
CA LEU A 30 -17.05 -8.17 10.12
C LEU A 30 -15.85 -7.21 10.17
N PRO A 31 -15.96 -6.03 10.80
CA PRO A 31 -14.78 -5.25 11.12
C PRO A 31 -14.04 -5.94 12.28
N GLY A 32 -12.71 -6.10 12.18
CA GLY A 32 -12.00 -6.55 13.37
C GLY A 32 -10.49 -6.65 13.26
N GLY A 33 -9.85 -6.56 14.43
CA GLY A 33 -8.46 -6.95 14.65
C GLY A 33 -8.37 -8.45 14.97
N VAL A 34 -7.53 -8.83 15.93
CA VAL A 34 -7.29 -10.25 16.31
C VAL A 34 -8.54 -10.98 16.73
N SER A 35 -9.45 -10.31 17.42
CA SER A 35 -10.69 -10.91 17.90
C SER A 35 -11.48 -11.54 16.75
N LEU A 36 -11.41 -10.95 15.55
CA LEU A 36 -12.01 -11.50 14.35
C LEU A 36 -11.28 -12.76 13.88
N VAL A 37 -9.95 -12.75 13.85
CA VAL A 37 -9.16 -13.95 13.50
C VAL A 37 -9.48 -15.11 14.45
N GLU A 38 -9.58 -14.85 15.75
CA GLU A 38 -9.97 -15.85 16.74
C GLU A 38 -11.41 -16.34 16.58
N GLN A 39 -12.35 -15.46 16.27
CA GLN A 39 -13.73 -15.82 15.97
C GLN A 39 -13.84 -16.71 14.72
N LEU A 40 -13.06 -16.41 13.67
CA LEU A 40 -13.03 -17.19 12.43
C LEU A 40 -12.43 -18.58 12.64
N PHE A 41 -11.48 -18.72 13.58
CA PHE A 41 -10.98 -20.03 14.01
C PHE A 41 -12.04 -20.90 14.67
N GLN A 42 -13.03 -20.30 15.34
CA GLN A 42 -14.13 -21.01 15.98
C GLN A 42 -15.30 -21.27 15.04
N ASP A 43 -15.31 -20.69 13.82
CA ASP A 43 -16.39 -20.89 12.86
C ASP A 43 -16.34 -22.33 12.29
N PRO A 44 -17.39 -23.15 12.50
CA PRO A 44 -17.43 -24.53 12.03
C PRO A 44 -17.35 -24.66 10.51
N ARG A 45 -17.74 -23.61 9.76
CA ARG A 45 -17.76 -23.61 8.29
C ARG A 45 -16.35 -23.43 7.71
N LEU A 46 -15.54 -22.57 8.34
CA LEU A 46 -14.15 -22.32 7.92
C LEU A 46 -13.22 -23.42 8.42
N SER A 47 -13.52 -24.02 9.58
CA SER A 47 -12.76 -25.12 10.17
C SER A 47 -12.73 -26.40 9.32
N GLN A 48 -13.65 -26.54 8.36
CA GLN A 48 -13.69 -27.68 7.42
C GLN A 48 -12.74 -27.52 6.24
N SER A 49 -12.29 -26.30 5.95
CA SER A 49 -11.39 -26.03 4.83
C SER A 49 -9.93 -26.00 5.30
N LYS A 50 -9.13 -26.96 4.80
CA LYS A 50 -7.69 -27.01 5.09
C LYS A 50 -6.98 -25.72 4.70
N GLN A 51 -7.32 -25.16 3.54
CA GLN A 51 -6.72 -23.93 3.03
C GLN A 51 -7.10 -22.71 3.88
N ALA A 52 -8.36 -22.62 4.32
CA ALA A 52 -8.78 -21.54 5.22
C ALA A 52 -8.05 -21.63 6.57
N LEU A 53 -7.88 -22.84 7.11
CA LEU A 53 -7.19 -23.06 8.37
C LEU A 53 -5.69 -22.71 8.30
N GLU A 54 -5.02 -23.01 7.19
CA GLU A 54 -3.63 -22.59 6.95
C GLU A 54 -3.53 -21.06 6.88
N GLY A 55 -4.41 -20.41 6.11
CA GLY A 55 -4.45 -18.95 6.01
C GLY A 55 -4.71 -18.25 7.36
N LEU A 56 -5.64 -18.76 8.16
CA LEU A 56 -5.93 -18.22 9.49
C LEU A 56 -4.73 -18.37 10.45
N ARG A 57 -3.95 -19.46 10.35
CA ARG A 57 -2.73 -19.65 11.15
C ARG A 57 -1.64 -18.66 10.77
N ASP A 58 -1.44 -18.46 9.48
CA ASP A 58 -0.48 -17.48 8.97
C ASP A 58 -0.86 -16.05 9.40
N LEU A 59 -2.15 -15.71 9.37
CA LEU A 59 -2.65 -14.42 9.84
C LEU A 59 -2.48 -14.21 11.35
N LYS A 60 -2.72 -15.26 12.15
CA LYS A 60 -2.45 -15.20 13.60
C LYS A 60 -0.98 -14.92 13.88
N LEU A 61 -0.09 -15.66 13.22
CA LEU A 61 1.35 -15.48 13.36
C LEU A 61 1.80 -14.10 12.89
N LEU A 62 1.25 -13.62 11.78
CA LEU A 62 1.49 -12.27 11.29
C LEU A 62 1.09 -11.23 12.33
N TYR A 63 -0.06 -11.39 12.99
CA TYR A 63 -0.47 -10.45 14.03
C TYR A 63 0.47 -10.46 15.24
N GLU A 64 0.95 -11.63 15.68
CA GLU A 64 1.96 -11.71 16.74
C GLU A 64 3.20 -10.88 16.37
N TYR A 65 3.68 -10.97 15.12
CA TYR A 65 4.79 -10.14 14.64
C TYR A 65 4.46 -8.66 14.55
N LEU A 66 3.27 -8.29 14.07
CA LEU A 66 2.80 -6.90 14.03
C LEU A 66 2.69 -6.28 15.42
N THR A 67 2.34 -7.09 16.43
CA THR A 67 2.30 -6.69 17.84
C THR A 67 3.70 -6.38 18.35
N LEU A 68 4.67 -7.26 18.05
CA LEU A 68 6.08 -7.03 18.40
C LEU A 68 6.67 -5.80 17.71
N PHE A 69 6.21 -5.49 16.48
CA PHE A 69 6.59 -4.26 15.76
C PHE A 69 5.83 -3.01 16.24
N GLY A 70 4.85 -3.13 17.14
CA GLY A 70 4.09 -2.01 17.68
C GLY A 70 3.19 -1.31 16.65
N ILE A 71 2.82 -2.01 15.57
CA ILE A 71 1.97 -1.46 14.48
C ILE A 71 0.62 -2.17 14.35
N ALA A 72 0.33 -3.13 15.23
CA ALA A 72 -0.90 -3.92 15.22
C ALA A 72 -2.18 -3.07 15.23
N GLU A 73 -2.20 -1.94 15.92
CA GLU A 73 -3.36 -1.03 15.99
C GLU A 73 -3.70 -0.36 14.65
N LYS A 74 -2.74 -0.30 13.72
CA LYS A 74 -2.94 0.28 12.39
C LYS A 74 -3.45 -0.73 11.36
N ILE A 75 -3.56 -2.00 11.74
CA ILE A 75 -3.93 -3.08 10.86
C ILE A 75 -5.36 -3.50 11.16
N SER A 76 -6.22 -3.42 10.14
CA SER A 76 -7.56 -4.00 10.16
C SER A 76 -7.55 -5.27 9.33
N PHE A 77 -8.12 -6.34 9.87
CA PHE A 77 -8.36 -7.55 9.10
C PHE A 77 -9.70 -7.41 8.39
N ASP A 78 -9.69 -7.51 7.06
CA ASP A 78 -10.86 -7.30 6.21
C ASP A 78 -10.97 -8.45 5.19
N LEU A 79 -12.02 -9.26 5.35
CA LEU A 79 -12.31 -10.39 4.46
C LEU A 79 -12.89 -9.95 3.11
N SER A 80 -13.30 -8.69 2.96
CA SER A 80 -13.76 -8.13 1.68
C SER A 80 -12.62 -7.81 0.72
N LEU A 81 -11.37 -7.78 1.21
CA LEU A 81 -10.19 -7.47 0.41
C LEU A 81 -9.81 -8.66 -0.50
N ALA A 82 -10.47 -8.74 -1.65
CA ALA A 82 -10.18 -9.70 -2.72
C ALA A 82 -9.62 -8.96 -3.94
N ARG A 83 -8.30 -8.87 -4.06
CA ARG A 83 -7.61 -8.25 -5.21
C ARG A 83 -6.44 -9.10 -5.68
N GLY A 84 -6.13 -9.04 -6.97
CA GLY A 84 -4.96 -9.71 -7.54
C GLY A 84 -4.99 -11.23 -7.37
N LEU A 85 -6.19 -11.84 -7.41
CA LEU A 85 -6.40 -13.28 -7.24
C LEU A 85 -5.67 -14.12 -8.30
N ASP A 86 -5.27 -13.50 -9.41
CA ASP A 86 -4.54 -14.15 -10.50
C ASP A 86 -3.08 -14.48 -10.13
N TYR A 87 -2.51 -13.84 -9.10
CA TYR A 87 -1.09 -14.01 -8.76
C TYR A 87 -0.75 -14.03 -7.26
N TYR A 88 -1.61 -13.52 -6.38
CA TYR A 88 -1.38 -13.66 -4.94
C TYR A 88 -1.70 -15.07 -4.44
N THR A 89 -0.81 -15.62 -3.63
CA THR A 89 -0.85 -17.00 -3.11
C THR A 89 -1.02 -17.08 -1.60
N GLY A 90 -0.99 -15.92 -0.91
CA GLY A 90 -1.06 -15.84 0.54
C GLY A 90 -1.65 -14.51 1.00
N VAL A 91 -1.00 -13.85 1.96
CA VAL A 91 -1.46 -12.57 2.51
C VAL A 91 -1.58 -11.50 1.43
N ILE A 92 -2.61 -10.69 1.53
CA ILE A 92 -2.87 -9.50 0.70
C ILE A 92 -3.13 -8.35 1.66
N TYR A 93 -2.56 -7.18 1.36
CA TYR A 93 -2.75 -5.99 2.17
C TYR A 93 -2.88 -4.75 1.30
N GLU A 94 -3.66 -3.81 1.79
CA GLU A 94 -3.93 -2.53 1.17
C GLU A 94 -3.88 -1.44 2.26
N ALA A 95 -3.12 -0.38 2.01
CA ALA A 95 -3.04 0.77 2.88
C ALA A 95 -3.96 1.85 2.33
N VAL A 96 -4.97 2.24 3.11
CA VAL A 96 -5.94 3.29 2.75
C VAL A 96 -5.72 4.49 3.65
N LEU A 97 -5.83 5.69 3.10
CA LEU A 97 -5.81 6.91 3.90
C LEU A 97 -7.16 7.12 4.57
N LEU A 98 -7.13 7.36 5.88
CA LEU A 98 -8.30 7.74 6.66
C LEU A 98 -8.39 9.27 6.70
N GLN A 99 -9.58 9.82 6.49
CA GLN A 99 -9.83 11.25 6.71
C GLN A 99 -9.88 11.54 8.21
N SER A 100 -9.25 12.64 8.64
CA SER A 100 -9.46 13.15 9.99
C SER A 100 -10.71 14.05 10.02
N PRO A 101 -11.52 14.05 11.09
CA PRO A 101 -12.72 14.89 11.19
C PRO A 101 -12.44 16.39 11.10
N ALA A 102 -11.20 16.83 11.37
CA ALA A 102 -10.79 18.23 11.31
C ALA A 102 -10.55 18.74 9.88
N GLU A 103 -10.39 17.84 8.90
CA GLU A 103 -10.17 18.17 7.48
C GLU A 103 -11.49 18.10 6.67
N ALA A 104 -12.63 17.79 7.32
CA ALA A 104 -13.92 17.56 6.66
C ALA A 104 -14.68 18.84 6.24
N GLU A 105 -14.18 20.02 6.61
CA GLU A 105 -14.73 21.32 6.17
C GLU A 105 -14.16 21.79 4.83
N GLU A 106 -13.04 21.22 4.38
CA GLU A 106 -12.46 21.46 3.07
C GLU A 106 -12.64 20.23 2.16
N GLU A 107 -12.74 20.47 0.84
CA GLU A 107 -12.96 19.47 -0.23
C GLU A 107 -12.44 18.06 0.13
N PRO A 108 -13.30 17.01 0.06
CA PRO A 108 -12.94 15.69 0.57
C PRO A 108 -11.69 15.18 -0.14
N LEU A 109 -10.56 15.16 0.58
CA LEU A 109 -9.35 14.46 0.14
C LEU A 109 -9.75 13.02 -0.19
N ASN A 110 -9.65 12.67 -1.46
CA ASN A 110 -10.20 11.44 -2.03
C ASN A 110 -9.68 10.23 -1.24
N VAL A 111 -10.56 9.61 -0.45
CA VAL A 111 -10.28 8.44 0.39
C VAL A 111 -9.88 7.30 -0.55
N GLY A 112 -8.62 6.90 -0.50
CA GLY A 112 -8.10 5.98 -1.49
C GLY A 112 -6.88 5.21 -1.01
N SER A 113 -6.69 4.06 -1.66
CA SER A 113 -5.53 3.19 -1.48
C SER A 113 -4.24 3.89 -1.87
N VAL A 114 -3.24 3.95 -0.99
CA VAL A 114 -1.94 4.56 -1.26
C VAL A 114 -0.81 3.54 -1.38
N ALA A 115 -1.02 2.32 -0.90
CA ALA A 115 -0.10 1.22 -1.12
C ALA A 115 -0.86 -0.10 -1.13
N ALA A 116 -0.34 -1.08 -1.85
CA ALA A 116 -0.89 -2.43 -1.85
C ALA A 116 0.24 -3.45 -1.98
N GLY A 117 -0.01 -4.68 -1.58
CA GLY A 117 0.94 -5.76 -1.76
C GLY A 117 0.42 -7.08 -1.24
N GLY A 118 1.32 -8.04 -1.20
CA GLY A 118 1.00 -9.39 -0.77
C GLY A 118 2.08 -10.40 -1.12
N ARG A 119 1.75 -11.66 -0.89
CA ARG A 119 2.61 -12.82 -1.15
C ARG A 119 2.26 -13.48 -2.49
N TYR A 120 3.25 -13.74 -3.35
CA TYR A 120 3.08 -14.24 -4.72
C TYR A 120 4.17 -15.27 -5.08
N ASP A 121 4.04 -16.50 -4.57
CA ASP A 121 5.12 -17.50 -4.67
C ASP A 121 5.28 -18.13 -6.07
N GLU A 122 4.23 -18.09 -6.89
CA GLU A 122 4.21 -18.76 -8.20
C GLU A 122 4.73 -17.85 -9.34
N LEU A 123 4.68 -16.54 -9.16
CA LEU A 123 4.89 -15.57 -10.24
C LEU A 123 6.28 -15.69 -10.87
N VAL A 124 7.32 -15.79 -10.05
CA VAL A 124 8.70 -15.95 -10.53
C VAL A 124 8.90 -17.31 -11.22
N GLY A 125 8.20 -18.34 -10.74
CA GLY A 125 8.27 -19.69 -11.30
C GLY A 125 7.82 -19.76 -12.76
N MET A 126 6.88 -18.90 -13.18
CA MET A 126 6.39 -18.82 -14.57
C MET A 126 7.48 -18.42 -15.57
N PHE A 127 8.50 -17.68 -15.12
CA PHE A 127 9.63 -17.23 -15.95
C PHE A 127 10.86 -18.13 -15.81
N ASN A 128 10.83 -19.10 -14.90
CA ASN A 128 11.93 -20.04 -14.72
C ASN A 128 11.79 -21.21 -15.70
N PRO A 129 12.78 -21.46 -16.59
CA PRO A 129 12.73 -22.58 -17.53
C PRO A 129 12.59 -23.96 -16.88
N LYS A 130 12.99 -24.09 -15.60
CA LYS A 130 12.87 -25.32 -14.80
C LYS A 130 11.61 -25.36 -13.93
N GLY A 131 10.80 -24.29 -13.93
CA GLY A 131 9.58 -24.18 -13.13
C GLY A 131 9.83 -24.17 -11.62
N HIS A 132 11.04 -23.85 -11.15
CA HIS A 132 11.28 -23.76 -9.72
C HIS A 132 10.57 -22.55 -9.13
N LYS A 133 9.76 -22.79 -8.11
CA LYS A 133 9.04 -21.76 -7.35
C LYS A 133 10.01 -20.97 -6.49
N VAL A 134 9.80 -19.66 -6.42
CA VAL A 134 10.58 -18.75 -5.58
C VAL A 134 9.59 -17.95 -4.73
N PRO A 135 9.46 -18.25 -3.43
CA PRO A 135 8.57 -17.52 -2.55
C PRO A 135 8.89 -16.03 -2.53
N CYS A 136 7.88 -15.19 -2.70
CA CYS A 136 8.05 -13.74 -2.80
C CYS A 136 6.95 -13.02 -2.03
N VAL A 137 7.33 -11.94 -1.36
CA VAL A 137 6.42 -11.00 -0.70
C VAL A 137 6.91 -9.59 -0.98
N GLY A 138 6.01 -8.66 -1.24
CA GLY A 138 6.39 -7.29 -1.57
C GLY A 138 5.25 -6.31 -1.42
N LEU A 139 5.57 -5.03 -1.49
CA LEU A 139 4.61 -3.94 -1.46
C LEU A 139 4.94 -2.95 -2.58
N SER A 140 3.92 -2.25 -3.04
CA SER A 140 4.01 -1.15 -3.99
C SER A 140 3.34 0.08 -3.40
N ILE A 141 4.00 1.23 -3.54
CA ILE A 141 3.50 2.52 -3.05
C ILE A 141 3.05 3.35 -4.26
N GLY A 142 1.80 3.80 -4.24
CA GLY A 142 1.23 4.71 -5.23
C GLY A 142 1.73 6.14 -5.04
N VAL A 143 2.97 6.40 -5.45
CA VAL A 143 3.64 7.70 -5.28
C VAL A 143 2.88 8.86 -5.93
N GLU A 144 2.19 8.62 -7.05
CA GLU A 144 1.36 9.61 -7.73
C GLU A 144 0.28 10.20 -6.81
N ARG A 145 -0.45 9.33 -6.10
CA ARG A 145 -1.48 9.75 -5.14
C ARG A 145 -0.87 10.49 -3.95
N ILE A 146 0.29 10.05 -3.46
CA ILE A 146 1.00 10.73 -2.37
C ILE A 146 1.40 12.14 -2.79
N PHE A 147 1.94 12.32 -3.99
CA PHE A 147 2.33 13.64 -4.50
C PHE A 147 1.14 14.59 -4.58
N SER A 148 0.00 14.16 -5.12
CA SER A 148 -1.20 14.99 -5.18
C SER A 148 -1.66 15.46 -3.80
N ILE A 149 -1.61 14.56 -2.81
CA ILE A 149 -2.04 14.88 -1.44
C ILE A 149 -1.07 15.85 -0.76
N VAL A 150 0.24 15.64 -0.93
CA VAL A 150 1.27 16.55 -0.40
C VAL A 150 1.13 17.93 -1.04
N GLU A 151 0.96 18.00 -2.37
CA GLU A 151 0.80 19.27 -3.09
C GLU A 151 -0.46 20.02 -2.64
N GLN A 152 -1.59 19.32 -2.47
CA GLN A 152 -2.83 19.92 -1.96
C GLN A 152 -2.65 20.45 -0.54
N ARG A 153 -2.05 19.66 0.38
CA ARG A 153 -1.77 20.12 1.74
C ARG A 153 -0.88 21.36 1.75
N MET A 154 0.18 21.40 0.95
CA MET A 154 1.08 22.57 0.89
C MET A 154 0.36 23.83 0.37
N LYS A 155 -0.57 23.69 -0.59
CA LYS A 155 -1.42 24.79 -1.06
C LYS A 155 -2.35 25.31 0.06
N THR A 156 -2.98 24.41 0.82
CA THR A 156 -3.86 24.77 1.94
C THR A 156 -3.09 25.51 3.04
N PHE A 157 -1.89 25.03 3.41
CA PHE A 157 -1.07 25.67 4.45
C PHE A 157 -0.30 26.92 3.95
N GLY A 158 -0.42 27.29 2.68
CA GLY A 158 0.20 28.49 2.12
C GLY A 158 1.73 28.43 2.05
N GLU A 159 2.33 27.24 2.12
CA GLU A 159 3.78 27.07 2.07
C GLU A 159 4.30 27.25 0.63
N LYS A 160 5.17 28.24 0.40
CA LYS A 160 5.83 28.40 -0.89
C LYS A 160 6.92 27.34 -1.06
N ILE A 161 6.70 26.42 -2.00
CA ILE A 161 7.69 25.40 -2.37
C ILE A 161 8.83 26.07 -3.12
N ARG A 162 10.05 25.94 -2.59
CA ARG A 162 11.26 26.38 -3.29
C ARG A 162 11.59 25.39 -4.41
N THR A 163 11.78 25.89 -5.62
CA THR A 163 12.20 25.07 -6.78
C THR A 163 13.72 25.02 -6.95
N THR A 164 14.46 25.82 -6.18
CA THR A 164 15.92 25.85 -6.19
C THR A 164 16.48 25.78 -4.78
N GLU A 165 17.68 25.22 -4.69
CA GLU A 165 18.45 25.09 -3.47
C GLU A 165 19.46 26.25 -3.29
N THR A 166 19.31 27.34 -4.06
CA THR A 166 20.18 28.53 -4.00
C THR A 166 20.21 29.11 -2.59
N GLN A 167 21.39 29.22 -2.00
CA GLN A 167 21.57 29.75 -0.65
C GLN A 167 21.77 31.26 -0.66
N VAL A 168 22.49 31.78 -1.65
CA VAL A 168 22.89 33.18 -1.74
C VAL A 168 22.74 33.68 -3.17
N PHE A 169 22.30 34.94 -3.31
CA PHE A 169 22.29 35.67 -4.57
C PHE A 169 23.35 36.77 -4.53
N VAL A 170 24.31 36.76 -5.47
CA VAL A 170 25.38 37.76 -5.52
C VAL A 170 24.89 39.00 -6.28
N ALA A 171 24.62 40.08 -5.55
CA ALA A 171 24.10 41.33 -6.11
C ALA A 171 24.96 42.55 -5.73
N THR A 172 24.89 43.59 -6.56
CA THR A 172 25.46 44.91 -6.26
C THR A 172 24.55 46.01 -6.82
N PRO A 173 24.31 47.10 -6.07
CA PRO A 173 23.51 48.23 -6.55
C PRO A 173 24.25 49.11 -7.56
N GLN A 174 25.54 48.89 -7.78
CA GLN A 174 26.40 49.74 -8.60
C GLN A 174 26.58 49.19 -10.02
N LYS A 175 26.78 50.08 -10.99
CA LYS A 175 27.10 49.71 -12.37
C LYS A 175 28.56 49.26 -12.48
N ASN A 176 28.86 48.45 -13.50
CA ASN A 176 30.21 47.99 -13.88
C ASN A 176 30.90 46.98 -12.95
N PHE A 177 30.21 46.34 -12.02
CA PHE A 177 30.77 45.32 -11.11
C PHE A 177 30.60 43.86 -11.59
N LEU A 178 30.52 43.62 -12.91
CA LEU A 178 30.26 42.27 -13.40
C LEU A 178 31.42 41.31 -13.10
N GLN A 179 32.67 41.77 -13.23
CA GLN A 179 33.85 40.94 -13.05
C GLN A 179 34.02 40.52 -11.59
N GLU A 180 33.77 41.42 -10.65
CA GLU A 180 33.83 41.19 -9.21
C GLU A 180 32.76 40.20 -8.76
N ARG A 181 31.53 40.32 -9.30
CA ARG A 181 30.47 39.34 -9.03
C ARG A 181 30.84 37.95 -9.53
N LEU A 182 31.38 37.84 -10.76
CA LEU A 182 31.80 36.55 -11.31
C LEU A 182 32.93 35.91 -10.49
N LYS A 183 33.88 36.71 -10.02
CA LYS A 183 34.96 36.24 -9.15
C LYS A 183 34.41 35.69 -7.83
N LEU A 184 33.52 36.44 -7.18
CA LEU A 184 32.90 36.00 -5.91
C LEU A 184 32.03 34.75 -6.09
N ILE A 185 31.28 34.66 -7.20
CA ILE A 185 30.48 33.48 -7.53
C ILE A 185 31.39 32.24 -7.64
N ALA A 186 32.54 32.36 -8.32
CA ALA A 186 33.49 31.26 -8.46
C ALA A 186 34.05 30.80 -7.10
N GLU A 187 34.47 31.76 -6.25
CA GLU A 187 34.95 31.45 -4.89
C GLU A 187 33.89 30.72 -4.04
N LEU A 188 32.63 31.13 -4.17
CA LEU A 188 31.51 30.52 -3.43
C LEU A 188 31.17 29.12 -3.97
N TRP A 189 31.26 28.89 -5.28
CA TRP A 189 31.13 27.54 -5.85
C TRP A 189 32.28 26.62 -5.42
N ASP A 190 33.52 27.11 -5.41
CA ASP A 190 34.70 26.34 -4.94
C ASP A 190 34.57 25.96 -3.45
N ALA A 191 33.89 26.78 -2.65
CA ALA A 191 33.55 26.50 -1.26
C ALA A 191 32.31 25.57 -1.09
N GLY A 192 31.69 25.12 -2.18
CA GLY A 192 30.51 24.23 -2.15
C GLY A 192 29.20 24.94 -1.83
N ILE A 193 29.14 26.28 -1.93
CA ILE A 193 27.93 27.07 -1.66
C ILE A 193 27.11 27.20 -2.94
N LYS A 194 25.80 26.96 -2.85
CA LYS A 194 24.87 27.04 -3.99
C LYS A 194 24.51 28.50 -4.25
N VAL A 195 25.25 29.14 -5.14
CA VAL A 195 25.11 30.57 -5.48
C VAL A 195 24.45 30.80 -6.83
N TRP A 196 23.65 31.87 -6.91
CA TRP A 196 23.09 32.44 -8.14
C TRP A 196 23.58 33.88 -8.35
#